data_AF-A0A453C3P6-F1
#
_entry.id   AF-A0A453C3P6-F1
#
_cell.length_a   1.000
_cell.length_b   1.000
_cell.length_c   1.000
_cell.angle_alpha   90.00
_cell.angle_beta   90.00
_cell.angle_gamma   90.00
#
_symmetry.space_group_name_H-M   'P 1'
#
loop_
_entity.id
_entity.type
_entity.pdbx_description
1 polymer ?
#
loop_
_entity_poly.entity_id
_entity_poly.type
_entity_poly.pdbx_seq_one_letter_code
_entity_poly.pdbx_strand_id
1 'polypeptide(L)'
;MKIKKAPHILVIHLKRFKYIEQLGRYKKLSYRVVFPMELKISSTSDDVDTEYSLFAVVVHVGSGPNHGHYVSLVKSHNHWLFFDDENVEMVEESTLQTFFGSSHEYSGNTDHGYILFYEGLAISPPPWEIVNLRDCEYEPEESQIFCGSSVQRKMEPCSSDDEIRRKS
;
A
#
# COMPACT_ATOMS: atom_id res chain seq x y z
N MET A 1 18.53 -14.13 3.01
CA MET A 1 17.07 -14.09 3.16
C MET A 1 16.48 -14.45 1.81
N LYS A 2 15.53 -15.38 1.73
CA LYS A 2 14.88 -15.80 0.49
C LYS A 2 13.38 -15.53 0.63
N ILE A 3 12.78 -14.87 -0.35
CA ILE A 3 11.33 -14.64 -0.37
C ILE A 3 10.70 -15.88 -0.97
N LYS A 4 9.82 -16.54 -0.21
CA LYS A 4 9.09 -17.72 -0.69
C LYS A 4 8.03 -17.29 -1.70
N LYS A 5 7.05 -16.52 -1.26
CA LYS A 5 5.99 -15.93 -2.09
C LYS A 5 6.05 -14.41 -2.04
N ALA A 6 6.00 -13.76 -3.19
CA ALA A 6 5.98 -12.32 -3.31
C ALA A 6 4.57 -11.75 -2.97
N PRO A 7 4.44 -10.73 -2.11
CA PRO A 7 3.13 -10.15 -1.75
C PRO A 7 2.58 -9.22 -2.84
N HIS A 8 1.27 -9.00 -2.89
CA HIS A 8 0.68 -8.00 -3.81
C HIS A 8 1.19 -6.58 -3.49
N ILE A 9 1.21 -6.21 -2.21
CA ILE A 9 1.83 -4.98 -1.73
C ILE A 9 3.10 -5.33 -0.98
N LEU A 10 4.23 -4.88 -1.50
CA LEU A 10 5.53 -4.99 -0.86
C LEU A 10 5.81 -3.71 -0.07
N VAL A 11 6.01 -3.87 1.24
CA VAL A 11 6.39 -2.77 2.14
C VAL A 11 7.85 -2.95 2.54
N ILE A 12 8.69 -1.97 2.22
CA ILE A 12 10.12 -1.98 2.57
C ILE A 12 10.37 -0.92 3.63
N HIS A 13 10.80 -1.36 4.81
CA HIS A 13 11.25 -0.48 5.89
C HIS A 13 12.75 -0.30 5.86
N LEU A 14 13.21 0.93 5.62
CA LEU A 14 14.62 1.27 5.65
C LEU A 14 15.05 1.49 7.11
N LYS A 15 15.88 0.59 7.64
CA LYS A 15 16.43 0.65 9.01
C LYS A 15 17.46 1.77 9.16
N ARG A 16 16.99 3.02 9.17
CA ARG A 16 17.81 4.24 9.23
C ARG A 16 18.18 4.67 10.65
N PHE A 17 17.99 3.85 11.67
CA PHE A 17 18.41 4.18 13.04
C PHE A 17 19.31 3.09 13.57
N LYS A 18 20.47 3.49 14.08
CA LYS A 18 21.44 2.59 14.70
C LYS A 18 21.91 3.18 16.01
N TYR A 19 21.99 2.35 17.04
CA TYR A 19 22.62 2.72 18.29
C TYR A 19 24.13 2.80 18.10
N ILE A 20 24.72 3.95 18.44
CA ILE A 20 26.17 4.18 18.36
C ILE A 20 26.71 4.18 19.79
N GLU A 21 27.35 3.08 20.18
CA GLU A 21 27.85 2.88 21.54
C GLU A 21 28.79 4.00 22.00
N GLN A 22 29.67 4.47 21.11
CA GLN A 22 30.62 5.56 21.38
C GLN A 22 29.93 6.88 21.75
N LEU A 23 28.70 7.10 21.29
CA LEU A 23 27.90 8.29 21.57
C LEU A 23 26.83 8.04 22.64
N GLY A 24 26.65 6.79 23.09
CA GLY A 24 25.61 6.40 24.04
C GLY A 24 24.17 6.68 23.55
N ARG A 25 23.93 6.75 22.24
CA ARG A 25 22.63 7.14 21.67
C ARG A 25 22.38 6.58 20.28
N TYR A 26 21.11 6.59 19.87
CA TYR A 26 20.72 6.34 18.49
C TYR A 26 21.10 7.50 17.57
N LYS A 27 21.65 7.18 16.40
CA LYS A 27 21.94 8.12 15.31
C LYS A 27 21.10 7.74 14.09
N LYS A 28 20.49 8.75 13.45
CA LYS A 28 19.88 8.57 12.13
C LYS A 28 20.96 8.39 11.07
N LEU A 29 20.76 7.42 10.20
CA LEU A 29 21.66 7.08 9.11
C LEU A 29 21.21 7.80 7.85
N SER A 30 21.97 8.82 7.47
CA SER A 30 21.72 9.70 6.32
C SER A 30 22.24 9.17 4.99
N TYR A 31 22.79 7.95 4.97
CA TYR A 31 23.36 7.39 3.75
C TYR A 31 22.33 7.31 2.62
N ARG A 32 22.83 7.54 1.41
CA ARG A 32 22.04 7.48 0.18
C ARG A 32 21.51 6.06 -0.05
N VAL A 33 20.19 5.94 -0.14
CA VAL A 33 19.49 4.74 -0.62
C VAL A 33 18.59 5.17 -1.77
N VAL A 34 18.88 4.64 -2.96
CA VAL A 34 18.04 4.85 -4.14
C VAL A 34 16.93 3.81 -4.09
N PHE A 35 15.70 4.26 -4.28
CA PHE A 35 14.54 3.38 -4.47
C PHE A 35 14.03 3.56 -5.92
N PRO A 36 14.12 2.52 -6.77
CA PRO A 36 13.71 2.63 -8.17
C PRO A 36 12.18 2.67 -8.30
N MET A 37 11.67 3.26 -9.38
CA MET A 37 10.24 3.24 -9.70
C MET A 37 9.75 1.83 -10.01
N GLU A 38 10.62 0.99 -10.56
CA GLU A 38 10.34 -0.41 -10.87
C GLU A 38 11.32 -1.29 -10.10
N LEU A 39 10.79 -2.30 -9.42
CA LEU A 39 11.58 -3.23 -8.62
C LEU A 39 11.21 -4.66 -9.02
N LYS A 40 12.23 -5.45 -9.41
CA LYS A 40 12.07 -6.85 -9.77
C LYS A 40 12.53 -7.75 -8.63
N ILE A 41 11.65 -8.64 -8.17
CA ILE A 41 11.95 -9.60 -7.10
C ILE A 41 11.73 -11.01 -7.61
N SER A 42 12.78 -11.84 -7.51
CA SER A 42 12.71 -13.26 -7.80
C SER A 42 12.15 -14.03 -6.59
N SER A 43 11.11 -14.81 -6.83
CA SER A 43 10.57 -15.74 -5.84
C SER A 43 11.38 -17.04 -5.86
N THR A 44 11.48 -17.71 -4.72
CA THR A 44 12.24 -18.97 -4.63
C THR A 44 11.39 -20.22 -4.79
N SER A 45 10.06 -20.09 -4.77
CA SER A 45 9.15 -21.24 -4.93
C SER A 45 8.61 -21.40 -6.34
N ASP A 46 8.49 -20.32 -7.11
CA ASP A 46 7.86 -20.32 -8.42
C ASP A 46 8.67 -19.42 -9.34
N ASP A 47 9.10 -19.95 -10.49
CA ASP A 47 10.09 -19.43 -11.44
C ASP A 47 9.69 -18.12 -12.16
N VAL A 48 8.70 -17.38 -11.61
CA VAL A 48 8.19 -16.13 -12.16
C VAL A 48 8.64 -14.99 -11.26
N ASP A 49 9.54 -14.16 -11.80
CA ASP A 49 9.90 -12.90 -11.19
C ASP A 49 8.68 -11.99 -11.08
N THR A 50 8.47 -11.38 -9.93
CA THR A 50 7.41 -10.39 -9.73
C THR A 50 7.98 -8.99 -9.91
N GLU A 51 7.39 -8.24 -10.81
CA GLU A 51 7.68 -6.82 -11.01
C GLU A 51 6.78 -5.98 -10.12
N TYR A 52 7.33 -4.92 -9.55
CA TYR A 52 6.65 -4.00 -8.68
C TYR A 52 6.82 -2.57 -9.17
N SER A 53 5.77 -1.76 -9.03
CA SER A 53 5.84 -0.31 -9.22
C SER A 53 5.77 0.42 -7.89
N LEU A 54 6.67 1.39 -7.68
CA LEU A 54 6.64 2.28 -6.52
C LEU A 54 5.43 3.21 -6.65
N PHE A 55 4.55 3.20 -5.66
CA PHE A 55 3.39 4.09 -5.65
C PHE A 55 3.32 4.97 -4.40
N ALA A 56 4.03 4.64 -3.31
CA ALA A 56 4.12 5.54 -2.16
C ALA A 56 5.44 5.47 -1.40
N VAL A 57 5.84 6.61 -0.83
CA VAL A 57 7.04 6.77 0.00
C VAL A 57 6.67 7.59 1.23
N VAL A 58 6.88 7.03 2.41
CA VAL A 58 6.86 7.79 3.68
C VAL A 58 8.27 8.28 3.95
N VAL A 59 8.38 9.58 4.18
CA VAL A 59 9.64 10.28 4.48
C VAL A 59 9.66 10.63 5.95
N HIS A 60 10.77 10.32 6.63
CA HIS A 60 11.02 10.81 7.98
C HIS A 60 11.91 12.04 7.91
N VAL A 61 11.39 13.17 8.37
CA VAL A 61 12.05 14.47 8.52
C VAL A 61 12.60 14.58 9.94
N GLY A 62 13.83 15.07 10.10
CA GLY A 62 14.47 15.25 11.41
C GLY A 62 15.60 14.25 11.71
N SER A 63 16.45 14.61 12.67
CA SER A 63 17.75 13.97 12.93
C SER A 63 17.72 12.85 13.97
N GLY A 64 16.70 12.83 14.83
CA GLY A 64 16.55 11.84 15.90
C GLY A 64 15.56 10.73 15.55
N PRO A 65 15.55 9.63 16.32
CA PRO A 65 14.52 8.59 16.21
C PRO A 65 13.23 8.91 16.98
N ASN A 66 13.32 9.78 18.00
CA ASN A 66 12.22 10.05 18.94
C ASN A 66 11.50 11.37 18.62
N HIS A 67 11.99 12.13 17.66
CA HIS A 67 11.44 13.39 17.22
C HIS A 67 11.67 13.51 15.71
N GLY A 68 10.67 14.02 15.03
CA GLY A 68 10.67 14.16 13.59
C GLY A 68 9.28 14.48 13.10
N HIS A 69 9.16 14.59 11.78
CA HIS A 69 7.91 14.79 11.08
C HIS A 69 7.78 13.75 9.96
N TYR A 70 6.57 13.28 9.72
CA TYR A 70 6.31 12.28 8.68
C TYR A 70 5.47 12.89 7.58
N VAL A 71 6.05 12.94 6.39
CA VAL A 71 5.36 13.35 5.16
C VAL A 71 5.29 12.16 4.21
N SER A 72 4.38 12.21 3.24
CA SER A 72 4.19 11.10 2.30
C SER A 72 4.10 11.58 0.86
N LEU A 73 4.75 10.84 -0.04
CA LEU A 73 4.60 10.99 -1.47
C LEU A 73 3.80 9.83 -2.00
N VAL A 74 2.73 10.09 -2.73
CA VAL A 74 1.82 9.07 -3.27
C VAL A 74 1.58 9.35 -4.74
N LYS A 75 1.70 8.31 -5.57
CA LYS A 75 1.39 8.36 -6.99
C LYS A 75 -0.09 8.07 -7.19
N SER A 76 -0.81 8.97 -7.85
CA SER A 76 -2.21 8.81 -8.23
C SER A 76 -2.40 9.25 -9.68
N HIS A 77 -2.97 8.39 -10.53
CA HIS A 77 -3.23 8.69 -11.94
C HIS A 77 -2.02 9.29 -12.69
N ASN A 78 -0.82 8.72 -12.49
CA ASN A 78 0.47 9.22 -13.01
C ASN A 78 0.98 10.57 -12.49
N HIS A 79 0.33 11.14 -11.46
CA HIS A 79 0.81 12.33 -10.77
C HIS A 79 1.33 11.96 -9.39
N TRP A 80 2.43 12.59 -8.97
CA TRP A 80 2.91 12.49 -7.60
C TRP A 80 2.29 13.59 -6.77
N LEU A 81 1.76 13.21 -5.61
CA LEU A 81 1.19 14.09 -4.61
C LEU A 81 2.05 14.02 -3.36
N PHE A 82 2.46 15.18 -2.85
CA PHE A 82 3.14 15.36 -1.59
C PHE A 82 2.12 15.75 -0.53
N PHE A 83 1.99 14.92 0.49
CA PHE A 83 1.11 15.10 1.63
C PHE A 83 1.93 15.45 2.87
N ASP A 84 1.66 16.62 3.42
CA ASP A 84 2.24 17.16 4.64
C ASP A 84 1.09 17.67 5.52
N ASP A 85 0.64 16.82 6.45
CA ASP A 85 -0.54 17.04 7.28
C ASP A 85 -1.77 17.46 6.46
N GLU A 86 -2.29 18.68 6.64
CA GLU A 86 -3.41 19.24 5.89
C GLU A 86 -3.04 19.73 4.48
N ASN A 87 -1.75 19.86 4.16
CA ASN A 87 -1.28 20.40 2.89
C ASN A 87 -1.05 19.28 1.87
N VAL A 88 -1.56 19.49 0.66
CA VAL A 88 -1.42 18.55 -0.46
C VAL A 88 -0.97 19.30 -1.69
N GLU A 89 0.16 18.89 -2.24
CA GLU A 89 0.78 19.53 -3.40
C GLU A 89 1.08 18.50 -4.49
N MET A 90 0.88 18.89 -5.75
CA MET A 90 1.37 18.08 -6.86
C MET A 90 2.86 18.35 -7.06
N VAL A 91 3.65 17.29 -7.13
CA VAL A 91 5.11 17.38 -7.30
C VAL A 91 5.57 16.56 -8.49
N GLU A 92 6.74 16.87 -9.00
CA GLU A 92 7.39 16.05 -10.02
C GLU A 92 7.96 14.76 -9.41
N GLU A 93 8.04 13.71 -10.22
CA GLU A 93 8.72 12.46 -9.82
C GLU A 93 10.19 12.70 -9.42
N SER A 94 10.84 13.71 -10.04
CA SER A 94 12.20 14.14 -9.73
C SER A 94 12.38 14.51 -8.25
N THR A 95 11.32 15.00 -7.58
CA THR A 95 11.33 15.34 -6.15
C THR A 95 11.66 14.14 -5.27
N LEU A 96 11.31 12.91 -5.68
CA LEU A 96 11.64 11.69 -4.91
C LEU A 96 13.14 11.52 -4.69
N GLN A 97 13.96 12.03 -5.62
CA GLN A 97 15.41 11.90 -5.55
C GLN A 97 16.02 12.68 -4.39
N THR A 98 15.32 13.72 -3.91
CA THR A 98 15.74 14.53 -2.76
C THR A 98 15.67 13.74 -1.45
N PHE A 99 14.83 12.69 -1.39
CA PHE A 99 14.65 11.86 -0.19
C PHE A 99 15.52 10.61 -0.16
N PHE A 100 16.40 10.42 -1.14
CA PHE A 100 17.35 9.29 -1.14
C PHE A 100 18.36 9.38 0.02
N GLY A 101 18.58 10.58 0.56
CA GLY A 101 19.68 10.87 1.49
C GLY A 101 20.98 11.22 0.75
N SER A 102 22.07 11.36 1.49
CA SER A 102 23.35 11.88 0.99
C SER A 102 24.47 10.86 1.07
N SER A 103 25.46 11.01 0.18
CA SER A 103 26.74 10.31 0.33
C SER A 103 27.61 10.91 1.43
N HIS A 104 27.39 12.18 1.76
CA HIS A 104 28.11 12.90 2.80
C HIS A 104 27.36 12.83 4.12
N GLU A 105 28.02 12.41 5.19
CA GLU A 105 27.42 12.28 6.54
C GLU A 105 26.91 13.62 7.12
N TYR A 106 27.40 14.76 6.59
CA TYR A 106 27.09 16.12 7.05
C TYR A 106 26.24 16.91 6.05
N SER A 107 25.28 16.25 5.43
CA SER A 107 24.21 16.96 4.71
C SER A 107 23.26 17.61 5.72
N GLY A 108 22.92 18.88 5.52
CA GLY A 108 21.88 19.56 6.30
C GLY A 108 20.46 19.04 6.03
N ASN A 109 20.27 18.29 4.93
CA ASN A 109 19.00 17.65 4.61
C ASN A 109 18.79 16.46 5.57
N THR A 110 17.65 16.44 6.26
CA THR A 110 17.27 15.40 7.21
C THR A 110 16.09 14.56 6.74
N ASP A 111 15.72 14.65 5.47
CA ASP A 111 14.41 14.25 4.98
C ASP A 111 14.65 13.04 4.09
N HIS A 112 14.39 11.85 4.64
CA HIS A 112 14.84 10.61 4.03
C HIS A 112 13.69 9.62 3.92
N GLY A 113 13.58 8.96 2.77
CA GLY A 113 12.64 7.86 2.58
C GLY A 113 12.83 6.81 3.67
N TYR A 114 11.74 6.40 4.29
CA TYR A 114 11.73 5.56 5.48
C TYR A 114 10.93 4.28 5.28
N ILE A 115 9.72 4.39 4.73
CA ILE A 115 8.89 3.25 4.33
C ILE A 115 8.54 3.41 2.86
N LEU A 116 8.78 2.37 2.07
CA LEU A 116 8.50 2.34 0.64
C LEU A 116 7.37 1.36 0.37
N PHE A 117 6.42 1.75 -0.46
CA PHE A 117 5.29 0.93 -0.86
C PHE A 117 5.34 0.67 -2.35
N TYR A 118 5.38 -0.62 -2.66
CA TYR A 118 5.48 -1.18 -3.99
C TYR A 118 4.24 -2.02 -4.26
N GLU A 119 3.61 -1.83 -5.41
CA GLU A 119 2.48 -2.63 -5.87
C GLU A 119 2.94 -3.60 -6.95
N GLY A 120 2.61 -4.88 -6.80
CA GLY A 120 2.98 -5.93 -7.74
C GLY A 120 2.17 -5.79 -9.02
N LEU A 121 2.86 -5.76 -10.16
CA LEU A 121 2.28 -5.69 -11.50
C LEU A 121 1.73 -7.06 -11.98
N ALA A 122 1.57 -8.01 -11.06
CA ALA A 122 1.29 -9.39 -11.38
C ALA A 122 -0.04 -9.53 -12.15
N ILE A 123 0.07 -10.03 -13.38
CA ILE A 123 -1.03 -10.53 -14.21
C ILE A 123 -1.48 -11.87 -13.62
N SER A 124 -2.13 -11.84 -12.47
CA SER A 124 -3.01 -12.92 -12.07
C SER A 124 -4.26 -12.28 -11.47
N PRO A 125 -5.45 -12.45 -12.07
CA PRO A 125 -6.67 -11.97 -11.44
C PRO A 125 -6.71 -12.51 -10.01
N PRO A 126 -7.12 -11.71 -9.02
CA PRO A 126 -7.28 -12.20 -7.67
C PRO A 126 -8.14 -13.47 -7.68
N PRO A 127 -7.95 -14.43 -6.75
CA PRO A 127 -8.68 -15.70 -6.77
C PRO A 127 -10.21 -15.56 -6.85
N TRP A 128 -10.76 -14.43 -6.40
CA TRP A 128 -12.19 -14.12 -6.48
C TRP A 128 -12.66 -13.64 -7.88
N GLU A 129 -11.75 -13.25 -8.78
CA GLU A 129 -12.05 -12.97 -10.20
C GLU A 129 -12.01 -14.25 -11.05
N ILE A 130 -11.41 -15.35 -10.55
CA ILE A 130 -11.51 -16.67 -11.16
C ILE A 130 -12.72 -17.41 -10.58
N VAL A 131 -13.90 -16.82 -10.74
CA VAL A 131 -15.15 -17.60 -10.76
C VAL A 131 -15.64 -17.51 -12.19
N ASN A 132 -15.37 -18.54 -12.98
CA ASN A 132 -16.10 -18.71 -14.23
C ASN A 132 -17.59 -18.76 -13.84
N LEU A 133 -18.39 -17.83 -14.37
CA LEU A 133 -19.86 -17.84 -14.34
C LEU A 133 -20.48 -19.08 -15.03
N ARG A 134 -19.69 -20.13 -15.26
CA ARG A 134 -20.08 -21.40 -15.88
C ARG A 134 -20.07 -22.59 -14.91
N ASP A 135 -19.58 -22.43 -13.68
CA ASP A 135 -19.56 -23.51 -12.69
C ASP A 135 -20.72 -23.41 -11.68
N CYS A 136 -21.65 -22.46 -11.85
CA CYS A 136 -22.94 -22.50 -11.16
C CYS A 136 -23.92 -23.38 -11.94
N GLU A 137 -23.76 -24.69 -11.83
CA GLU A 137 -24.83 -25.61 -12.17
C GLU A 137 -26.00 -25.38 -11.19
N TYR A 138 -27.08 -24.84 -11.74
CA TYR A 138 -28.38 -24.79 -11.09
C TYR A 138 -28.91 -26.22 -11.00
N GLU A 139 -28.75 -26.86 -9.85
CA GLU A 139 -29.42 -28.11 -9.50
C GLU A 139 -30.80 -27.77 -8.91
N PRO A 140 -31.92 -28.00 -9.63
CA PRO A 140 -33.24 -27.72 -9.12
C PRO A 140 -33.81 -28.97 -8.46
N GLU A 141 -33.38 -29.27 -7.24
CA GLU A 141 -34.18 -30.01 -6.25
C GLU A 141 -33.34 -30.21 -4.99
N GLU A 142 -33.58 -29.37 -3.98
CA GLU A 142 -34.12 -29.83 -2.70
C GLU A 142 -34.41 -28.61 -1.82
N SER A 143 -35.70 -28.38 -1.64
CA SER A 143 -36.26 -27.45 -0.67
C SER A 143 -36.01 -27.95 0.74
N GLN A 144 -34.93 -27.54 1.40
CA GLN A 144 -34.84 -27.60 2.86
C GLN A 144 -33.77 -26.66 3.42
N ILE A 145 -34.22 -25.50 3.91
CA ILE A 145 -33.43 -24.66 4.81
C ILE A 145 -33.67 -25.19 6.23
N PHE A 146 -32.70 -25.91 6.78
CA PHE A 146 -32.60 -26.11 8.22
C PHE A 146 -31.49 -25.22 8.77
N CYS A 147 -31.87 -24.18 9.51
CA CYS A 147 -30.96 -23.54 10.46
C CYS A 147 -31.67 -23.44 11.81
N GLY A 148 -31.29 -24.34 12.72
CA GLY A 148 -31.67 -24.29 14.11
C GLY A 148 -31.05 -23.08 14.79
N SER A 149 -31.89 -22.35 15.51
CA SER A 149 -31.58 -21.44 16.62
C SER A 149 -30.56 -20.33 16.36
N SER A 150 -30.96 -19.32 15.59
CA SER A 150 -31.09 -17.93 16.09
C SER A 150 -31.72 -17.04 15.01
N VAL A 151 -32.91 -16.55 15.31
CA VAL A 151 -33.69 -15.63 14.48
C VAL A 151 -33.10 -14.23 14.63
N GLN A 152 -32.79 -13.53 13.53
CA GLN A 152 -33.05 -12.10 13.43
C GLN A 152 -33.07 -11.56 11.99
N ARG A 153 -34.32 -11.29 11.56
CA ARG A 153 -34.85 -10.31 10.59
C ARG A 153 -34.19 -10.15 9.21
N LYS A 154 -34.92 -10.67 8.22
CA LYS A 154 -34.98 -10.25 6.81
C LYS A 154 -35.07 -8.71 6.71
N MET A 155 -34.13 -8.09 6.00
CA MET A 155 -34.37 -6.79 5.35
C MET A 155 -34.99 -7.12 3.99
N GLU A 156 -36.24 -6.72 3.77
CA GLU A 156 -36.83 -6.74 2.43
C GLU A 156 -36.34 -5.52 1.63
N PRO A 157 -36.06 -5.66 0.33
CA PRO A 157 -35.66 -4.56 -0.51
C PRO A 157 -36.86 -3.64 -0.83
N CYS A 158 -36.64 -2.32 -0.78
CA CYS A 158 -37.59 -1.32 -1.28
C CYS A 158 -37.96 -1.63 -2.74
N SER A 159 -39.22 -1.95 -3.00
CA SER A 159 -39.80 -1.86 -4.33
C SER A 159 -40.14 -0.40 -4.64
N SER A 160 -39.61 0.06 -5.77
CA SER A 160 -40.10 1.20 -6.54
C SER A 160 -41.59 1.08 -6.86
N ASP A 161 -42.22 2.24 -7.07
CA ASP A 161 -43.54 2.50 -7.68
C ASP A 161 -44.64 2.94 -6.71
N ASP A 162 -44.78 4.26 -6.54
CA ASP A 162 -46.04 4.90 -6.15
C ASP A 162 -46.24 6.19 -6.95
N GLU A 163 -46.74 6.01 -8.17
CA GLU A 163 -47.57 7.01 -8.85
C GLU A 163 -49.00 6.87 -8.31
N ILE A 164 -49.62 7.94 -7.78
CA ILE A 164 -51.03 8.35 -7.98
C ILE A 164 -51.40 9.55 -7.07
N ARG A 165 -51.44 10.73 -7.69
CA ARG A 165 -52.59 11.64 -7.81
C ARG A 165 -53.73 11.58 -6.73
N ARG A 166 -53.94 12.71 -6.02
CA ARG A 166 -55.19 13.54 -5.91
C ARG A 166 -55.58 13.99 -4.47
N LYS A 167 -55.74 15.32 -4.38
CA LYS A 167 -56.79 16.10 -3.68
C LYS A 167 -56.87 16.04 -2.14
N SER A 168 -56.53 17.16 -1.49
CA SER A 168 -57.52 18.11 -0.94
C SER A 168 -56.94 19.52 -0.92
#